data_AF-A0AAD6GWJ7-F1
#
_entry.id   AF-A0AAD6GWJ7-F1
#
_cell.length_a   1.000
_cell.length_b   1.000
_cell.length_c   1.000
_cell.angle_alpha   90.00
_cell.angle_beta   90.00
_cell.angle_gamma   90.00
#
_symmetry.space_group_name_H-M   'P 1'
#
loop_
_entity.id
_entity.type
_entity.pdbx_description
1 polymer ?
#
loop_
_entity_poly.entity_id
_entity_poly.type
_entity_poly.pdbx_seq_one_letter_code
_entity_poly.pdbx_strand_id
1 'polypeptide(L)'
;MARIEGLPIELIHSIVSFLVEPEDDLDLLSGGQTTKAKDGYTKKLDDEYDDNEYEDDAYDGIETLRNVCLVSRQFREVAQPLLFRELYDDGMAGDLTPSIPFTKTIYRRPDLGKHVVPDSLASEDCEFFKGIIKDLQLADEEETWISAMNKCDISIFVALLANKTPNVRGIHLPVRKFSIQPFIQLFHRNPEFLSNLESVCIESDDELSGFDIASYEKFLTLPKVTLSTFEYGDLFDTSFPSTWLPGTLETQELAFHHCHIDAGALKKLMQACKKLKTFTYNNFSLDPNDRRIMRAGTVPEFNVKEAHEAALLHKDTLELFHVEYAMELPDVDDIEQLVSSHVKVGSFRDFSVLDTILVPHASLPLHPQFPSSLETLHITDCNSSIRELTQNIATDCKNGLYPKLTNVKVFAIDITQPIKLPGQRVPEGKTPEQCFLVLKEMFKGTKVNFQILPYELPDFDDYGDLDDYDEDLGYEEDFIEPGFEEFPPGADPDMGSIPPRILDLLMRRAMMDPEFAHLHADEDSDDNSWETEDSD
;
A
#
# COMPACT_ATOMS: atom_id res chain seq x y z
N MET A 1 -26.86 -0.83 -45.55
CA MET A 1 -26.05 -1.57 -44.56
C MET A 1 -24.76 -0.78 -44.37
N ALA A 2 -24.58 -0.15 -43.21
CA ALA A 2 -23.37 0.61 -42.93
C ALA A 2 -22.22 -0.39 -42.68
N ARG A 3 -21.04 -0.12 -43.24
CA ARG A 3 -19.83 -0.94 -43.07
C ARG A 3 -18.87 -0.17 -42.20
N ILE A 4 -18.52 -0.74 -41.05
CA ILE A 4 -17.62 -0.11 -40.08
C ILE A 4 -16.20 0.06 -40.67
N GLU A 5 -15.83 -0.78 -41.64
CA GLU A 5 -14.57 -0.69 -42.38
C GLU A 5 -14.49 0.54 -43.31
N GLY A 6 -15.60 1.26 -43.50
CA GLY A 6 -15.65 2.51 -44.26
C GLY A 6 -15.39 3.76 -43.41
N LEU A 7 -15.15 3.62 -42.10
CA LEU A 7 -14.88 4.75 -41.21
C LEU A 7 -13.40 5.19 -41.29
N PRO A 8 -13.11 6.48 -41.12
CA PRO A 8 -11.75 6.99 -40.87
C PRO A 8 -11.06 6.25 -39.71
N ILE A 9 -9.76 6.01 -39.85
CA ILE A 9 -8.99 5.23 -38.87
C ILE A 9 -8.95 5.91 -37.49
N GLU A 10 -9.02 7.24 -37.46
CA GLU A 10 -9.06 8.05 -36.24
C GLU A 10 -10.36 7.81 -35.45
N LEU A 11 -11.49 7.61 -36.15
CA LEU A 11 -12.77 7.31 -35.51
C LEU A 11 -12.81 5.87 -35.00
N ILE A 12 -12.22 4.93 -35.73
CA ILE A 12 -12.06 3.55 -35.27
C ILE A 12 -11.17 3.53 -34.02
N HIS A 13 -10.08 4.32 -33.99
CA HIS A 13 -9.21 4.47 -32.82
C HIS A 13 -9.96 5.02 -31.62
N SER A 14 -10.73 6.10 -31.77
CA SER A 14 -11.54 6.63 -30.68
C SER A 14 -12.60 5.64 -30.16
N ILE A 15 -13.16 4.79 -31.02
CA ILE A 15 -14.15 3.77 -30.59
C ILE A 15 -13.45 2.66 -29.80
N VAL A 16 -12.32 2.16 -30.30
CA VAL A 16 -11.58 1.07 -29.67
C VAL A 16 -10.91 1.52 -28.37
N SER A 17 -10.53 2.80 -28.24
CA SER A 17 -9.96 3.32 -27.00
C SER A 17 -10.93 3.39 -25.82
N PHE A 18 -12.25 3.26 -26.04
CA PHE A 18 -13.23 3.12 -24.94
C PHE A 18 -13.26 1.72 -24.33
N LEU A 19 -12.59 0.74 -24.95
CA LEU A 19 -12.50 -0.63 -24.45
C LEU A 19 -11.42 -0.77 -23.36
N VAL A 20 -10.65 0.28 -23.11
CA VAL A 20 -9.66 0.40 -22.02
C VAL A 20 -9.99 1.68 -21.29
N GLU A 21 -10.27 1.61 -19.99
CA GLU A 21 -10.48 2.83 -19.22
C GLU A 21 -9.17 3.65 -19.20
N PRO A 22 -9.21 4.95 -19.51
CA PRO A 22 -8.06 5.80 -19.28
C PRO A 22 -7.92 6.00 -17.77
N GLU A 23 -6.98 5.31 -17.14
CA GLU A 23 -6.55 5.62 -15.78
C GLU A 23 -5.72 6.92 -15.72
N ASP A 24 -6.26 8.01 -16.27
CA ASP A 24 -5.81 9.36 -15.89
C ASP A 24 -6.53 9.84 -14.61
N ASP A 25 -7.37 9.00 -14.00
CA ASP A 25 -7.95 9.23 -12.67
C ASP A 25 -7.15 8.47 -11.61
N LEU A 26 -5.99 9.01 -11.23
CA LEU A 26 -5.35 8.77 -9.92
C LEU A 26 -6.20 9.37 -8.77
N ASP A 27 -7.52 9.23 -8.85
CA ASP A 27 -8.49 9.57 -7.81
C ASP A 27 -8.87 8.34 -6.95
N LEU A 28 -8.07 7.27 -6.98
CA LEU A 28 -8.16 6.13 -6.05
C LEU A 28 -7.62 6.44 -4.64
N LEU A 29 -7.91 7.63 -4.12
CA LEU A 29 -8.01 7.90 -2.68
C LEU A 29 -9.29 8.68 -2.30
N SER A 30 -10.21 8.85 -3.25
CA SER A 30 -11.53 9.43 -3.01
C SER A 30 -12.60 8.32 -3.01
N GLY A 31 -12.77 7.68 -1.85
CA GLY A 31 -13.95 6.88 -1.56
C GLY A 31 -15.22 7.74 -1.70
N GLY A 32 -15.92 7.57 -2.83
CA GLY A 32 -17.09 8.35 -3.19
C GLY A 32 -18.01 7.57 -4.13
N GLN A 33 -18.87 6.73 -3.55
CA GLN A 33 -19.95 6.02 -4.22
C GLN A 33 -20.68 6.89 -5.26
N THR A 34 -20.57 6.56 -6.53
CA THR A 34 -21.57 7.00 -7.52
C THR A 34 -22.82 6.13 -7.36
N THR A 35 -23.83 6.71 -6.72
CA THR A 35 -25.20 6.20 -6.68
C THR A 35 -25.72 5.97 -8.11
N LYS A 36 -25.92 4.72 -8.52
CA LYS A 36 -26.85 4.41 -9.61
C LYS A 36 -28.26 4.31 -9.06
N ALA A 37 -29.13 5.13 -9.64
CA ALA A 37 -30.50 5.33 -9.26
C ALA A 37 -31.33 4.04 -9.38
N LYS A 38 -32.20 3.86 -8.38
CA LYS A 38 -33.40 3.02 -8.45
C LYS A 38 -34.23 3.40 -9.68
N ASP A 39 -34.60 2.41 -10.48
CA ASP A 39 -35.95 2.33 -10.99
C ASP A 39 -36.44 0.89 -10.88
N GLY A 40 -37.52 0.72 -10.12
CA GLY A 40 -38.05 -0.58 -9.75
C GLY A 40 -39.03 -1.13 -10.77
N TYR A 41 -39.13 -2.47 -10.79
CA TYR A 41 -40.41 -3.13 -10.91
C TYR A 41 -40.37 -4.46 -10.15
N THR A 42 -41.22 -4.55 -9.14
CA THR A 42 -41.51 -5.74 -8.35
C THR A 42 -42.26 -6.78 -9.18
N LYS A 43 -41.80 -8.03 -9.16
CA LYS A 43 -42.69 -9.19 -9.04
C LYS A 43 -41.94 -10.38 -8.44
N LYS A 44 -42.33 -10.72 -7.21
CA LYS A 44 -42.09 -12.05 -6.61
C LYS A 44 -42.71 -13.12 -7.50
N LEU A 45 -42.01 -14.24 -7.66
CA LEU A 45 -42.56 -15.58 -7.39
C LEU A 45 -41.39 -16.55 -7.17
N ASP A 46 -41.65 -17.50 -6.27
CA ASP A 46 -40.75 -18.40 -5.58
C ASP A 46 -40.11 -19.52 -6.45
N ASP A 47 -39.08 -20.13 -5.86
CA ASP A 47 -38.58 -21.50 -6.02
C ASP A 47 -37.95 -21.92 -7.35
N GLU A 48 -36.62 -22.06 -7.37
CA GLU A 48 -35.90 -23.35 -7.39
C GLU A 48 -34.38 -23.12 -7.49
N TYR A 49 -33.64 -23.93 -6.75
CA TYR A 49 -32.18 -24.01 -6.70
C TYR A 49 -31.54 -23.96 -8.08
N ASP A 50 -30.67 -22.98 -8.31
CA ASP A 50 -29.68 -23.03 -9.38
C ASP A 50 -28.38 -22.42 -8.83
N ASP A 51 -27.47 -23.31 -8.43
CA ASP A 51 -26.06 -23.04 -8.20
C ASP A 51 -25.46 -22.53 -9.51
N ASN A 52 -25.57 -21.23 -9.76
CA ASN A 52 -24.70 -20.56 -10.71
C ASN A 52 -23.85 -19.59 -9.89
N GLU A 53 -22.62 -20.05 -9.67
CA GLU A 53 -21.42 -19.22 -9.58
C GLU A 53 -21.69 -17.87 -10.24
N TYR A 54 -21.72 -16.81 -9.44
CA TYR A 54 -21.51 -15.48 -9.98
C TYR A 54 -20.04 -15.46 -10.40
N GLU A 55 -19.74 -16.01 -11.59
CA GLU A 55 -18.66 -15.52 -12.42
C GLU A 55 -18.91 -14.01 -12.50
N ASP A 56 -18.15 -13.26 -11.71
CA ASP A 56 -18.01 -11.84 -11.88
C ASP A 56 -17.42 -11.67 -13.29
N ASP A 57 -18.28 -11.55 -14.29
CA ASP A 57 -17.99 -11.10 -15.65
C ASP A 57 -17.51 -9.63 -15.59
N ALA A 58 -16.52 -9.37 -14.74
CA ALA A 58 -15.74 -8.16 -14.72
C ALA A 58 -15.22 -7.99 -16.14
N TYR A 59 -15.62 -6.89 -16.75
CA TYR A 59 -15.37 -6.58 -18.14
C TYR A 59 -13.86 -6.70 -18.46
N ASP A 60 -13.43 -7.81 -19.06
CA ASP A 60 -12.05 -7.97 -19.50
C ASP A 60 -11.82 -7.16 -20.80
N GLY A 61 -11.44 -5.90 -20.61
CA GLY A 61 -11.05 -5.00 -21.68
C GLY A 61 -9.88 -5.54 -22.52
N ILE A 62 -8.99 -6.35 -21.92
CA ILE A 62 -7.84 -6.96 -22.61
C ILE A 62 -8.30 -8.10 -23.52
N GLU A 63 -9.16 -9.01 -23.06
CA GLU A 63 -9.74 -10.05 -23.92
C GLU A 63 -10.57 -9.43 -25.07
N THR A 64 -11.34 -8.39 -24.76
CA THR A 64 -12.13 -7.67 -25.76
C THR A 64 -11.24 -7.05 -26.85
N LEU A 65 -10.13 -6.42 -26.47
CA LEU A 65 -9.16 -5.87 -27.43
C LEU A 65 -8.42 -6.95 -28.23
N ARG A 66 -8.10 -8.11 -27.62
CA ARG A 66 -7.53 -9.26 -28.35
C ARG A 66 -8.49 -9.72 -29.44
N ASN A 67 -9.78 -9.82 -29.13
CA ASN A 67 -10.82 -10.18 -30.08
C ASN A 67 -10.93 -9.14 -31.22
N VAL A 68 -10.83 -7.84 -30.92
CA VAL A 68 -10.82 -6.77 -31.95
C VAL A 68 -9.62 -6.92 -32.91
N CYS A 69 -8.44 -7.32 -32.42
CA CYS A 69 -7.26 -7.57 -33.28
C CYS A 69 -7.44 -8.72 -34.28
N LEU A 70 -8.38 -9.62 -34.04
CA LEU A 70 -8.69 -10.76 -34.90
C LEU A 70 -9.71 -10.42 -36.00
N VAL A 71 -10.47 -9.32 -35.87
CA VAL A 71 -11.53 -8.93 -36.81
C VAL A 71 -10.98 -8.57 -38.19
N SER A 72 -9.98 -7.71 -38.28
CA SER A 72 -9.36 -7.31 -39.55
C SER A 72 -7.97 -6.70 -39.35
N ARG A 73 -7.22 -6.53 -40.44
CA ARG A 73 -5.92 -5.83 -40.40
C ARG A 73 -6.05 -4.38 -39.90
N GLN A 74 -7.11 -3.67 -40.29
CA GLN A 74 -7.35 -2.29 -39.88
C GLN A 74 -7.69 -2.20 -38.39
N PHE A 75 -8.51 -3.12 -37.87
CA PHE A 75 -8.78 -3.19 -36.43
C PHE A 75 -7.56 -3.61 -35.64
N ARG A 76 -6.74 -4.53 -36.17
CA ARG A 76 -5.44 -4.88 -35.57
C ARG A 76 -4.51 -3.67 -35.50
N GLU A 77 -4.37 -2.89 -36.56
CA GLU A 77 -3.50 -1.70 -36.56
C GLU A 77 -3.91 -0.64 -35.52
N VAL A 78 -5.15 -0.69 -35.01
CA VAL A 78 -5.71 0.26 -34.05
C VAL A 78 -5.83 -0.31 -32.63
N ALA A 79 -6.27 -1.55 -32.47
CA ALA A 79 -6.49 -2.21 -31.18
C ALA A 79 -5.22 -2.82 -30.62
N GLN A 80 -4.32 -3.30 -31.49
CA GLN A 80 -3.02 -3.78 -31.07
C GLN A 80 -2.34 -2.64 -30.29
N PRO A 81 -2.47 -1.36 -30.70
CA PRO A 81 -2.08 -0.22 -29.90
C PRO A 81 -2.47 -0.06 -28.44
N LEU A 82 -3.60 -0.62 -28.07
CA LEU A 82 -4.16 -0.40 -26.74
C LEU A 82 -3.84 -1.57 -25.81
N LEU A 83 -3.62 -2.76 -26.38
CA LEU A 83 -3.25 -4.00 -25.66
C LEU A 83 -1.89 -4.00 -24.94
N PHE A 84 -1.08 -2.96 -25.09
CA PHE A 84 0.30 -2.91 -24.56
C PHE A 84 0.67 -1.53 -24.07
N ARG A 85 -0.35 -0.74 -23.78
CA ARG A 85 -0.21 0.48 -23.01
C ARG A 85 0.28 0.13 -21.61
N GLU A 86 -0.24 -0.95 -21.04
CA GLU A 86 0.21 -1.60 -19.81
C GLU A 86 0.58 -3.07 -20.09
N LEU A 87 1.59 -3.57 -19.39
CA LEU A 87 1.93 -5.00 -19.32
C LEU A 87 1.98 -5.37 -17.84
N TYR A 88 1.03 -6.19 -17.41
CA TYR A 88 1.07 -6.84 -16.11
C TYR A 88 1.63 -8.25 -16.31
N ASP A 89 2.80 -8.52 -15.72
CA ASP A 89 3.37 -9.85 -15.57
C ASP A 89 3.66 -9.98 -14.08
N ASP A 90 2.71 -10.53 -13.32
CA ASP A 90 2.85 -10.69 -11.87
C ASP A 90 4.02 -11.63 -11.50
N GLY A 91 4.56 -12.37 -12.49
CA GLY A 91 5.69 -13.26 -12.34
C GLY A 91 5.48 -14.33 -11.26
N MET A 92 4.28 -14.48 -10.68
CA MET A 92 4.05 -15.19 -9.42
C MET A 92 4.41 -16.67 -9.54
N ALA A 93 4.28 -17.25 -10.74
CA ALA A 93 4.57 -18.66 -11.00
C ALA A 93 6.02 -18.98 -11.43
N GLY A 94 6.92 -17.98 -11.55
CA GLY A 94 8.23 -18.21 -12.21
C GLY A 94 8.10 -18.57 -13.70
N ASP A 95 6.92 -18.34 -14.27
CA ASP A 95 6.58 -18.62 -15.64
C ASP A 95 6.96 -17.41 -16.52
N LEU A 96 8.02 -17.56 -17.32
CA LEU A 96 8.52 -16.51 -18.22
C LEU A 96 7.84 -16.52 -19.59
N THR A 97 6.80 -17.35 -19.71
CA THR A 97 5.96 -17.49 -20.90
C THR A 97 5.41 -16.15 -21.42
N PRO A 98 5.10 -15.13 -20.60
CA PRO A 98 4.74 -13.80 -21.11
C PRO A 98 5.95 -12.95 -21.54
N SER A 99 6.97 -12.83 -20.67
CA SER A 99 8.08 -11.88 -20.77
C SER A 99 9.07 -12.11 -21.93
N ILE A 100 9.39 -13.36 -22.23
CA ILE A 100 10.40 -13.74 -23.24
C ILE A 100 9.92 -13.42 -24.68
N PRO A 101 8.77 -13.94 -25.13
CA PRO A 101 8.28 -13.68 -26.48
C PRO A 101 7.80 -12.25 -26.68
N PHE A 102 7.41 -11.58 -25.60
CA PHE A 102 7.24 -10.13 -25.58
C PHE A 102 8.55 -9.42 -25.96
N THR A 103 9.65 -9.67 -25.23
CA THR A 103 10.97 -9.11 -25.54
C THR A 103 11.40 -9.43 -26.98
N LYS A 104 11.17 -10.66 -27.45
CA LYS A 104 11.50 -11.11 -28.81
C LYS A 104 10.74 -10.36 -29.90
N THR A 105 9.45 -10.10 -29.69
CA THR A 105 8.58 -9.38 -30.64
C THR A 105 9.01 -7.93 -30.79
N ILE A 106 9.33 -7.27 -29.68
CA ILE A 106 9.85 -5.90 -29.60
C ILE A 106 11.17 -5.76 -30.40
N TYR A 107 12.09 -6.73 -30.28
CA TYR A 107 13.35 -6.71 -31.02
C TYR A 107 13.20 -7.04 -32.52
N ARG A 108 12.26 -7.92 -32.90
CA ARG A 108 12.01 -8.30 -34.32
C ARG A 108 11.20 -7.25 -35.09
N ARG A 109 10.40 -6.45 -34.40
CA ARG A 109 9.54 -5.41 -34.96
C ARG A 109 9.65 -4.15 -34.07
N PRO A 110 10.65 -3.29 -34.24
CA PRO A 110 10.81 -2.06 -33.43
C PRO A 110 9.59 -1.13 -33.51
N ASP A 111 8.81 -1.22 -34.59
CA ASP A 111 7.52 -0.55 -34.81
C ASP A 111 6.38 -1.15 -33.96
N LEU A 112 6.44 -2.46 -33.68
CA LEU A 112 5.65 -3.17 -32.67
C LEU A 112 6.37 -3.27 -31.33
N GLY A 113 7.43 -2.48 -31.12
CA GLY A 113 7.96 -2.15 -29.79
C GLY A 113 6.88 -1.59 -28.85
N LYS A 114 5.73 -1.30 -29.44
CA LYS A 114 4.54 -0.92 -28.75
C LYS A 114 3.60 -2.10 -28.52
N HIS A 115 3.51 -3.19 -29.31
CA HIS A 115 2.39 -4.15 -29.20
C HIS A 115 2.56 -5.66 -29.62
N VAL A 116 2.69 -6.67 -28.71
CA VAL A 116 2.37 -8.17 -28.82
C VAL A 116 3.24 -9.23 -28.07
N VAL A 117 2.56 -10.22 -27.39
CA VAL A 117 2.91 -11.49 -26.65
C VAL A 117 2.82 -12.73 -27.61
N PRO A 118 3.64 -13.85 -27.64
CA PRO A 118 3.46 -15.08 -26.79
C PRO A 118 4.51 -16.27 -26.78
N ASP A 119 4.43 -17.14 -25.76
CA ASP A 119 4.98 -18.52 -25.54
C ASP A 119 6.49 -18.92 -25.58
N SER A 120 6.78 -19.93 -24.75
CA SER A 120 8.04 -20.61 -24.33
C SER A 120 9.25 -20.67 -25.29
N LEU A 121 10.47 -20.67 -24.70
CA LEU A 121 11.76 -20.69 -25.43
C LEU A 121 11.98 -22.00 -26.21
N ALA A 122 11.75 -21.94 -27.52
CA ALA A 122 12.38 -22.86 -28.45
C ALA A 122 13.91 -22.63 -28.50
N SER A 123 14.70 -23.62 -28.91
CA SER A 123 16.15 -23.47 -29.09
C SER A 123 16.55 -22.34 -30.06
N GLU A 124 15.66 -22.00 -30.99
CA GLU A 124 15.78 -20.89 -31.93
C GLU A 124 15.74 -19.51 -31.24
N ASP A 125 15.14 -19.42 -30.06
CA ASP A 125 14.95 -18.17 -29.32
C ASP A 125 16.16 -17.84 -28.46
N CYS A 126 16.80 -18.86 -27.89
CA CYS A 126 18.09 -18.72 -27.22
C CYS A 126 19.16 -18.19 -28.19
N GLU A 127 19.21 -18.68 -29.43
CA GLU A 127 20.17 -18.17 -30.42
C GLU A 127 19.83 -16.74 -30.87
N PHE A 128 18.53 -16.40 -30.95
CA PHE A 128 18.09 -15.04 -31.23
C PHE A 128 18.51 -14.04 -30.15
N PHE A 129 18.27 -14.36 -28.87
CA PHE A 129 18.66 -13.49 -27.76
C PHE A 129 20.17 -13.42 -27.54
N LYS A 130 20.91 -14.52 -27.78
CA LYS A 130 22.38 -14.47 -27.84
C LYS A 130 22.87 -13.49 -28.90
N GLY A 131 22.23 -13.47 -30.07
CA GLY A 131 22.53 -12.50 -31.12
C GLY A 131 22.33 -11.07 -30.63
N ILE A 132 21.18 -10.80 -29.99
CA ILE A 132 20.88 -9.49 -29.40
C ILE A 132 21.92 -9.09 -28.35
N ILE A 133 22.25 -9.98 -27.41
CA ILE A 133 23.20 -9.69 -26.33
C ILE A 133 24.58 -9.38 -26.92
N LYS A 134 25.01 -10.10 -27.96
CA LYS A 134 26.26 -9.81 -28.68
C LYS A 134 26.21 -8.49 -29.43
N ASP A 135 25.07 -8.13 -30.02
CA ASP A 135 24.86 -6.81 -30.63
C ASP A 135 24.90 -5.69 -29.58
N LEU A 136 24.63 -6.03 -28.31
CA LEU A 136 24.82 -5.12 -27.20
C LEU A 136 26.28 -4.90 -26.79
N GLN A 137 27.26 -5.59 -27.39
CA GLN A 137 28.69 -5.31 -27.19
C GLN A 137 29.04 -5.06 -25.71
N LEU A 138 28.58 -5.94 -24.81
CA LEU A 138 28.68 -5.77 -23.36
C LEU A 138 30.09 -6.11 -22.82
N ALA A 139 31.06 -6.31 -23.71
CA ALA A 139 32.44 -6.68 -23.40
C ALA A 139 32.49 -7.96 -22.55
N ASP A 140 33.15 -7.93 -21.40
CA ASP A 140 33.37 -9.10 -20.55
C ASP A 140 32.08 -9.64 -19.91
N GLU A 141 30.98 -8.88 -19.95
CA GLU A 141 29.67 -9.25 -19.37
C GLU A 141 28.78 -10.06 -20.32
N GLU A 142 29.16 -10.20 -21.60
CA GLU A 142 28.34 -10.89 -22.62
C GLU A 142 28.08 -12.36 -22.24
N GLU A 143 29.11 -13.08 -21.81
CA GLU A 143 28.97 -14.49 -21.41
C GLU A 143 28.15 -14.63 -20.11
N THR A 144 28.24 -13.67 -19.19
CA THR A 144 27.41 -13.61 -17.99
C THR A 144 25.93 -13.44 -18.36
N TRP A 145 25.61 -12.51 -19.26
CA TRP A 145 24.26 -12.29 -19.77
C TRP A 145 23.71 -13.50 -20.51
N ILE A 146 24.51 -14.11 -21.39
CA ILE A 146 24.11 -15.31 -22.13
C ILE A 146 23.86 -16.47 -21.17
N SER A 147 24.71 -16.64 -20.14
CA SER A 147 24.52 -17.65 -19.11
C SER A 147 23.24 -17.41 -18.31
N ALA A 148 22.98 -16.18 -17.86
CA ALA A 148 21.76 -15.81 -17.12
C ALA A 148 20.49 -15.99 -17.99
N MET A 149 20.54 -15.56 -19.24
CA MET A 149 19.48 -15.78 -20.23
C MET A 149 19.19 -17.28 -20.45
N ASN A 150 20.22 -18.13 -20.57
CA ASN A 150 20.04 -19.58 -20.70
C ASN A 150 19.43 -20.21 -19.43
N LYS A 151 19.60 -19.57 -18.27
CA LYS A 151 18.97 -19.94 -17.01
C LYS A 151 17.61 -19.29 -16.81
N CYS A 152 17.08 -18.63 -17.84
CA CYS A 152 15.76 -18.02 -17.76
C CYS A 152 15.73 -16.90 -16.69
N ASP A 153 16.79 -16.10 -16.57
CA ASP A 153 16.79 -14.94 -15.66
C ASP A 153 15.93 -13.80 -16.25
N ILE A 154 14.79 -13.51 -15.60
CA ILE A 154 13.84 -12.48 -16.01
C ILE A 154 14.48 -11.09 -16.12
N SER A 155 15.50 -10.82 -15.30
CA SER A 155 16.21 -9.53 -15.25
C SER A 155 16.85 -9.19 -16.59
N ILE A 156 17.37 -10.20 -17.30
CA ILE A 156 17.97 -10.02 -18.62
C ILE A 156 16.89 -9.63 -19.64
N PHE A 157 15.75 -10.31 -19.63
CA PHE A 157 14.67 -10.04 -20.58
C PHE A 157 14.05 -8.67 -20.35
N VAL A 158 13.79 -8.30 -19.09
CA VAL A 158 13.26 -6.99 -18.70
C VAL A 158 14.24 -5.87 -19.07
N ALA A 159 15.55 -6.06 -18.88
CA ALA A 159 16.57 -5.11 -19.30
C ALA A 159 16.66 -4.97 -20.83
N LEU A 160 16.64 -6.09 -21.56
CA LEU A 160 16.62 -6.10 -23.02
C LEU A 160 15.39 -5.35 -23.55
N LEU A 161 14.23 -5.63 -22.98
CA LEU A 161 12.96 -4.99 -23.31
C LEU A 161 13.04 -3.48 -23.09
N ALA A 162 13.43 -3.04 -21.89
CA ALA A 162 13.61 -1.64 -21.55
C ALA A 162 14.54 -0.92 -22.54
N ASN A 163 15.62 -1.59 -22.98
CA ASN A 163 16.57 -1.06 -23.95
C ASN A 163 15.96 -0.83 -25.35
N LYS A 164 14.82 -1.47 -25.67
CA LYS A 164 14.08 -1.27 -26.92
C LYS A 164 12.81 -0.45 -26.78
N THR A 165 12.48 -0.01 -25.58
CA THR A 165 11.30 0.81 -25.31
C THR A 165 11.72 2.21 -24.85
N PRO A 166 12.25 3.07 -25.75
CA PRO A 166 12.83 4.37 -25.38
C PRO A 166 11.80 5.40 -24.86
N ASN A 167 10.51 5.10 -24.95
CA ASN A 167 9.41 5.97 -24.48
C ASN A 167 8.75 5.45 -23.20
N VAL A 168 9.37 4.48 -22.50
CA VAL A 168 8.87 4.04 -21.19
C VAL A 168 8.84 5.24 -20.24
N ARG A 169 7.67 5.45 -19.63
CA ARG A 169 7.41 6.53 -18.65
C ARG A 169 7.31 5.97 -17.23
N GLY A 170 6.94 4.71 -17.04
CA GLY A 170 6.87 4.07 -15.74
C GLY A 170 7.52 2.70 -15.76
N ILE A 171 8.19 2.32 -14.67
CA ILE A 171 8.71 0.97 -14.50
C ILE A 171 8.36 0.46 -13.10
N HIS A 172 7.89 -0.78 -13.04
CA HIS A 172 7.64 -1.51 -11.81
C HIS A 172 8.56 -2.73 -11.77
N LEU A 173 9.38 -2.87 -10.72
CA LEU A 173 10.42 -3.89 -10.61
C LEU A 173 10.27 -4.71 -9.30
N PRO A 174 9.95 -6.02 -9.40
CA PRO A 174 9.84 -6.90 -8.23
C PRO A 174 11.21 -7.47 -7.81
N VAL A 175 11.73 -7.08 -6.65
CA VAL A 175 13.10 -7.40 -6.21
C VAL A 175 13.37 -8.90 -6.08
N ARG A 176 12.39 -9.70 -5.62
CA ARG A 176 12.56 -11.15 -5.38
C ARG A 176 13.10 -11.92 -6.57
N LYS A 177 12.64 -11.56 -7.77
CA LYS A 177 12.90 -12.28 -9.02
C LYS A 177 13.89 -11.54 -9.90
N PHE A 178 14.36 -10.36 -9.47
CA PHE A 178 15.00 -9.39 -10.34
C PHE A 178 16.34 -8.90 -9.79
N SER A 179 17.37 -9.01 -10.62
CA SER A 179 18.66 -8.36 -10.41
C SER A 179 18.71 -7.02 -11.13
N ILE A 180 19.14 -5.97 -10.43
CA ILE A 180 19.32 -4.63 -11.00
C ILE A 180 20.56 -4.52 -11.92
N GLN A 181 21.50 -5.48 -11.86
CA GLN A 181 22.80 -5.41 -12.55
C GLN A 181 22.69 -5.23 -14.08
N PRO A 182 21.80 -5.93 -14.79
CA PRO A 182 21.62 -5.73 -16.22
C PRO A 182 21.25 -4.28 -16.58
N PHE A 183 20.44 -3.61 -15.77
CA PHE A 183 20.11 -2.20 -15.97
C PHE A 183 21.30 -1.29 -15.73
N ILE A 184 22.07 -1.53 -14.67
CA ILE A 184 23.29 -0.77 -14.38
C ILE A 184 24.27 -0.85 -15.56
N GLN A 185 24.43 -2.03 -16.15
CA GLN A 185 25.30 -2.23 -17.32
C GLN A 185 24.76 -1.49 -18.57
N LEU A 186 23.44 -1.46 -18.78
CA LEU A 186 22.82 -0.67 -19.84
C LEU A 186 23.00 0.84 -19.64
N PHE A 187 22.86 1.35 -18.42
CA PHE A 187 23.14 2.76 -18.10
C PHE A 187 24.60 3.14 -18.38
N HIS A 188 25.56 2.26 -18.04
CA HIS A 188 26.98 2.50 -18.34
C HIS A 188 27.24 2.59 -19.85
N ARG A 189 26.53 1.79 -20.65
CA ARG A 189 26.67 1.80 -22.10
C ARG A 189 25.95 2.97 -22.76
N ASN A 190 24.75 3.28 -22.30
CA ASN A 190 23.91 4.35 -22.81
C ASN A 190 23.41 5.22 -21.65
N PRO A 191 24.05 6.37 -21.37
CA PRO A 191 23.60 7.29 -20.33
C PRO A 191 22.21 7.89 -20.55
N GLU A 192 21.69 7.87 -21.79
CA GLU A 192 20.33 8.31 -22.12
C GLU A 192 19.28 7.18 -22.00
N PHE A 193 19.70 5.98 -21.61
CA PHE A 193 18.81 4.87 -21.31
C PHE A 193 17.73 5.31 -20.32
N LEU A 194 16.46 5.04 -20.63
CA LEU A 194 15.30 5.46 -19.82
C LEU A 194 15.21 6.97 -19.55
N SER A 195 15.78 7.83 -20.40
CA SER A 195 15.71 9.30 -20.24
C SER A 195 14.29 9.89 -20.27
N ASN A 196 13.28 9.12 -20.69
CA ASN A 196 11.87 9.48 -20.66
C ASN A 196 11.10 8.93 -19.46
N LEU A 197 11.77 8.23 -18.54
CA LEU A 197 11.15 7.66 -17.36
C LEU A 197 10.70 8.77 -16.39
N GLU A 198 9.50 8.63 -15.88
CA GLU A 198 8.80 9.58 -15.01
C GLU A 198 8.43 8.96 -13.66
N SER A 199 8.12 7.66 -13.62
CA SER A 199 7.81 6.93 -12.40
C SER A 199 8.63 5.65 -12.25
N VAL A 200 8.99 5.33 -11.01
CA VAL A 200 9.71 4.12 -10.62
C VAL A 200 9.01 3.53 -9.40
N CYS A 201 8.62 2.27 -9.47
CA CYS A 201 8.17 1.49 -8.34
C CYS A 201 9.11 0.29 -8.16
N ILE A 202 9.66 0.12 -6.96
CA ILE A 202 10.50 -1.02 -6.59
C ILE A 202 9.80 -1.75 -5.44
N GLU A 203 9.28 -2.92 -5.73
CA GLU A 203 8.48 -3.71 -4.78
C GLU A 203 9.21 -4.98 -4.38
N SER A 204 9.06 -5.39 -3.13
CA SER A 204 9.50 -6.69 -2.63
C SER A 204 8.40 -7.24 -1.73
N ASP A 205 8.47 -8.52 -1.41
CA ASP A 205 7.68 -9.13 -0.34
C ASP A 205 8.39 -9.01 1.02
N ASP A 206 7.66 -9.36 2.08
CA ASP A 206 8.14 -9.41 3.46
C ASP A 206 9.32 -10.39 3.64
N GLU A 207 9.27 -11.54 2.96
CA GLU A 207 10.30 -12.59 2.96
C GLU A 207 11.68 -12.07 2.53
N LEU A 208 11.71 -11.14 1.56
CA LEU A 208 12.94 -10.52 1.04
C LEU A 208 13.09 -9.04 1.38
N SER A 209 12.39 -8.58 2.42
CA SER A 209 12.53 -7.23 2.96
C SER A 209 13.98 -6.86 3.28
N GLY A 210 14.29 -5.58 3.11
CA GLY A 210 15.58 -4.99 3.39
C GLY A 210 16.57 -4.97 2.22
N PHE A 211 16.08 -4.89 0.98
CA PHE A 211 16.94 -4.58 -0.14
C PHE A 211 17.46 -3.14 -0.04
N ASP A 212 18.68 -2.90 -0.52
CA ASP A 212 19.28 -1.57 -0.44
C ASP A 212 18.72 -0.64 -1.52
N ILE A 213 17.89 0.32 -1.12
CA ILE A 213 17.30 1.36 -1.98
C ILE A 213 18.42 2.12 -2.73
N ALA A 214 19.59 2.28 -2.12
CA ALA A 214 20.75 2.93 -2.75
C ALA A 214 21.20 2.22 -4.04
N SER A 215 20.92 0.92 -4.21
CA SER A 215 21.24 0.15 -5.41
C SER A 215 20.52 0.68 -6.67
N TYR A 216 19.44 1.44 -6.49
CA TYR A 216 18.63 2.01 -7.57
C TYR A 216 19.01 3.45 -7.92
N GLU A 217 20.20 3.90 -7.47
CA GLU A 217 20.75 5.25 -7.69
C GLU A 217 20.52 5.82 -9.10
N LYS A 218 20.76 5.00 -10.14
CA LYS A 218 20.69 5.43 -11.55
C LYS A 218 19.27 5.77 -12.00
N PHE A 219 18.25 5.16 -11.41
CA PHE A 219 16.86 5.46 -11.74
C PHE A 219 16.46 6.82 -11.18
N LEU A 220 16.81 7.10 -9.93
CA LEU A 220 16.39 8.33 -9.23
C LEU A 220 17.13 9.57 -9.75
N THR A 221 18.29 9.39 -10.37
CA THR A 221 19.05 10.48 -10.99
C THR A 221 18.61 10.82 -12.41
N LEU A 222 17.60 10.12 -12.95
CA LEU A 222 17.06 10.44 -14.27
C LEU A 222 16.29 11.77 -14.24
N PRO A 223 16.45 12.61 -15.29
CA PRO A 223 16.00 14.01 -15.26
C PRO A 223 14.48 14.21 -15.31
N LYS A 224 13.72 13.15 -15.59
CA LYS A 224 12.26 13.21 -15.67
C LYS A 224 11.55 12.40 -14.59
N VAL A 225 12.29 11.65 -13.78
CA VAL A 225 11.69 10.85 -12.71
C VAL A 225 11.19 11.80 -11.63
N THR A 226 9.86 11.90 -11.53
CA THR A 226 9.16 12.73 -10.55
C THR A 226 8.51 11.91 -9.46
N LEU A 227 8.18 10.65 -9.72
CA LEU A 227 7.55 9.74 -8.77
C LEU A 227 8.48 8.56 -8.47
N SER A 228 8.70 8.26 -7.18
CA SER A 228 9.48 7.11 -6.76
C SER A 228 8.82 6.44 -5.55
N THR A 229 8.46 5.18 -5.73
CA THR A 229 7.83 4.32 -4.73
C THR A 229 8.75 3.15 -4.40
N PHE A 230 8.88 2.85 -3.11
CA PHE A 230 9.64 1.71 -2.62
C PHE A 230 8.81 0.95 -1.60
N GLU A 231 8.84 -0.37 -1.69
CA GLU A 231 8.15 -1.25 -0.74
C GLU A 231 9.15 -2.22 -0.13
N TYR A 232 9.15 -2.38 1.20
CA TYR A 232 10.05 -3.28 1.92
C TYR A 232 11.56 -3.01 1.72
N GLY A 233 11.94 -1.81 1.27
CA GLY A 233 13.33 -1.40 1.04
C GLY A 233 13.99 -0.72 2.24
N ASP A 234 15.33 -0.68 2.23
CA ASP A 234 16.17 -0.04 3.25
C ASP A 234 17.03 1.07 2.68
N LEU A 235 17.14 2.17 3.43
CA LEU A 235 18.06 3.24 3.11
C LEU A 235 18.82 3.68 4.37
N PHE A 236 20.15 3.54 4.32
CA PHE A 236 21.03 3.87 5.43
C PHE A 236 21.98 5.02 5.07
N ASP A 237 22.39 5.80 6.08
CA ASP A 237 23.34 6.89 5.91
C ASP A 237 24.70 6.41 5.38
N THR A 238 25.05 5.15 5.71
CA THR A 238 26.30 4.47 5.36
C THR A 238 26.32 3.95 3.93
N SER A 239 25.18 3.53 3.37
CA SER A 239 25.03 3.12 1.96
C SER A 239 24.58 4.27 1.05
N PHE A 240 24.33 5.46 1.62
CA PHE A 240 23.74 6.58 0.88
C PHE A 240 24.57 6.95 -0.38
N PRO A 241 23.95 6.98 -1.58
CA PRO A 241 24.67 7.20 -2.82
C PRO A 241 25.38 8.55 -2.88
N SER A 242 26.65 8.54 -3.29
CA SER A 242 27.45 9.77 -3.41
C SER A 242 26.97 10.72 -4.52
N THR A 243 26.15 10.25 -5.46
CA THR A 243 25.59 11.05 -6.56
C THR A 243 24.31 11.77 -6.20
N TRP A 244 23.63 11.37 -5.11
CA TRP A 244 22.45 12.04 -4.57
C TRP A 244 22.87 13.26 -3.75
N LEU A 245 23.53 14.22 -4.43
CA LEU A 245 23.95 15.47 -3.83
C LEU A 245 22.74 16.40 -3.62
N PRO A 246 22.85 17.43 -2.77
CA PRO A 246 21.73 18.34 -2.54
C PRO A 246 21.17 18.96 -3.83
N GLY A 247 19.86 18.82 -4.05
CA GLY A 247 19.11 19.35 -5.19
C GLY A 247 19.36 18.65 -6.54
N THR A 248 19.92 17.44 -6.56
CA THR A 248 20.15 16.69 -7.82
C THR A 248 18.97 15.84 -8.28
N LEU A 249 18.07 15.44 -7.38
CA LEU A 249 16.92 14.60 -7.73
C LEU A 249 15.75 15.49 -8.15
N GLU A 250 15.18 15.21 -9.33
CA GLU A 250 13.98 15.88 -9.84
C GLU A 250 12.68 15.28 -9.25
N THR A 251 12.80 14.23 -8.42
CA THR A 251 11.70 13.60 -7.68
C THR A 251 10.89 14.64 -6.90
N GLN A 252 9.58 14.63 -7.12
CA GLN A 252 8.59 15.47 -6.45
C GLN A 252 7.73 14.64 -5.49
N GLU A 253 7.61 13.34 -5.72
CA GLU A 253 6.78 12.44 -4.95
C GLU A 253 7.61 11.23 -4.51
N LEU A 254 7.71 11.05 -3.19
CA LEU A 254 8.39 9.93 -2.56
C LEU A 254 7.39 9.15 -1.72
N ALA A 255 7.26 7.86 -2.01
CA ALA A 255 6.44 6.94 -1.24
C ALA A 255 7.28 5.75 -0.75
N PHE A 256 7.15 5.43 0.52
CA PHE A 256 7.82 4.34 1.20
C PHE A 256 6.78 3.51 1.94
N HIS A 257 6.63 2.25 1.55
CA HIS A 257 5.72 1.30 2.17
C HIS A 257 6.53 0.20 2.85
N HIS A 258 6.26 -0.08 4.13
CA HIS A 258 6.98 -1.11 4.88
C HIS A 258 8.53 -1.01 4.80
N CYS A 259 9.06 0.19 4.62
CA CYS A 259 10.49 0.46 4.44
C CYS A 259 11.20 0.68 5.78
N HIS A 260 12.53 0.78 5.76
CA HIS A 260 13.30 1.22 6.91
C HIS A 260 14.34 2.25 6.49
N ILE A 261 14.23 3.45 7.04
CA ILE A 261 15.13 4.55 6.74
C ILE A 261 15.67 5.11 8.05
N ASP A 262 16.99 5.28 8.14
CA ASP A 262 17.58 5.96 9.29
C ASP A 262 17.51 7.49 9.16
N ALA A 263 17.67 8.20 10.27
CA ALA A 263 17.58 9.66 10.29
C ALA A 263 18.62 10.37 9.40
N GLY A 264 19.81 9.79 9.23
CA GLY A 264 20.88 10.35 8.40
C GLY A 264 20.54 10.26 6.92
N ALA A 265 20.09 9.08 6.49
CA ALA A 265 19.58 8.81 5.16
C ALA A 265 18.41 9.71 4.80
N LEU A 266 17.39 9.81 5.66
CA LEU A 266 16.22 10.66 5.40
C LEU A 266 16.62 12.12 5.18
N LYS A 267 17.50 12.64 6.05
CA LYS A 267 18.00 14.00 5.93
C LYS A 267 18.74 14.24 4.61
N LYS A 268 19.63 13.32 4.22
CA LYS A 268 20.36 13.43 2.95
C LYS A 268 19.42 13.30 1.74
N LEU A 269 18.43 12.40 1.80
CA LEU A 269 17.43 12.22 0.74
C LEU A 269 16.58 13.48 0.53
N MET A 270 16.09 14.07 1.62
CA MET A 270 15.33 15.32 1.59
C MET A 270 16.17 16.47 1.02
N GLN A 271 17.47 16.53 1.34
CA GLN A 271 18.39 17.49 0.73
C GLN A 271 18.61 17.23 -0.76
N ALA A 272 18.68 15.97 -1.17
CA ALA A 272 18.92 15.57 -2.56
C ALA A 272 17.74 15.93 -3.47
N CYS A 273 16.51 15.90 -2.96
CA CYS A 273 15.32 16.34 -3.69
C CYS A 273 15.35 17.85 -3.94
N LYS A 274 15.06 18.26 -5.17
CA LYS A 274 15.08 19.68 -5.56
C LYS A 274 13.83 20.44 -5.16
N LYS A 275 12.66 19.81 -5.29
CA LYS A 275 11.33 20.38 -4.98
C LYS A 275 10.34 19.28 -4.63
N LEU A 276 10.39 18.79 -3.40
CA LEU A 276 9.46 17.75 -2.96
C LEU A 276 8.07 18.34 -2.73
N LYS A 277 7.04 17.65 -3.23
CA LYS A 277 5.62 17.95 -3.06
C LYS A 277 4.93 16.94 -2.16
N THR A 278 5.24 15.66 -2.33
CA THR A 278 4.61 14.57 -1.59
C THR A 278 5.68 13.76 -0.89
N PHE A 279 5.54 13.61 0.43
CA PHE A 279 6.32 12.68 1.21
C PHE A 279 5.38 11.73 1.96
N THR A 280 5.47 10.45 1.60
CA THR A 280 4.71 9.37 2.19
C THR A 280 5.66 8.33 2.76
N TYR A 281 5.52 8.08 4.05
CA TYR A 281 6.18 7.00 4.74
C TYR A 281 5.13 6.23 5.54
N ASN A 282 4.77 5.04 5.06
CA ASN A 282 3.68 4.25 5.63
C ASN A 282 4.15 2.82 5.93
N ASN A 283 4.43 2.55 7.19
CA ASN A 283 4.76 1.21 7.68
C ASN A 283 3.61 0.56 8.46
N PHE A 284 2.44 1.21 8.52
CA PHE A 284 1.30 0.72 9.27
C PHE A 284 0.56 -0.36 8.47
N SER A 285 0.32 -1.52 9.10
CA SER A 285 -0.63 -2.53 8.61
C SER A 285 -1.41 -3.14 9.77
N LEU A 286 -2.69 -3.41 9.52
CA LEU A 286 -3.53 -4.18 10.42
C LEU A 286 -3.23 -5.67 10.33
N ASP A 287 -2.86 -6.17 9.15
CA ASP A 287 -2.49 -7.57 8.97
C ASP A 287 -1.15 -7.82 9.67
N PRO A 288 -1.10 -8.75 10.65
CA PRO A 288 0.15 -9.15 11.28
C PRO A 288 1.17 -9.76 10.30
N ASN A 289 0.74 -10.32 9.17
CA ASN A 289 1.63 -10.94 8.19
C ASN A 289 2.30 -9.89 7.27
N ASP A 290 1.59 -8.81 6.93
CA ASP A 290 2.18 -7.65 6.23
C ASP A 290 3.22 -6.87 7.06
N ARG A 291 3.35 -7.16 8.36
CA ARG A 291 4.30 -6.47 9.22
C ARG A 291 5.71 -6.87 8.86
N ARG A 292 6.45 -5.88 8.36
CA ARG A 292 7.88 -5.96 8.15
C ARG A 292 8.61 -6.55 9.38
N ILE A 293 9.34 -7.64 9.17
CA ILE A 293 10.18 -8.25 10.19
C ILE A 293 11.48 -7.43 10.34
N MET A 294 11.64 -6.76 11.48
CA MET A 294 12.87 -6.01 11.77
C MET A 294 14.05 -6.94 12.04
N ARG A 295 15.16 -6.75 11.32
CA ARG A 295 16.39 -7.51 11.54
C ARG A 295 17.13 -7.00 12.77
N ALA A 296 17.58 -7.92 13.63
CA ALA A 296 18.31 -7.57 14.84
C ALA A 296 19.60 -6.77 14.54
N GLY A 297 19.84 -5.68 15.28
CA GLY A 297 21.04 -4.85 15.15
C GLY A 297 20.98 -3.78 14.06
N THR A 298 19.81 -3.55 13.46
CA THR A 298 19.56 -2.39 12.58
C THR A 298 19.67 -1.08 13.36
N VAL A 299 20.13 -0.03 12.67
CA VAL A 299 20.15 1.33 13.20
C VAL A 299 18.70 1.76 13.48
N PRO A 300 18.43 2.57 14.52
CA PRO A 300 17.07 3.06 14.75
C PRO A 300 16.51 3.79 13.52
N GLU A 301 15.26 3.49 13.20
CA GLU A 301 14.44 4.23 12.24
C GLU A 301 14.32 5.70 12.67
N PHE A 302 14.17 6.60 11.71
CA PHE A 302 13.92 8.02 12.01
C PHE A 302 12.62 8.20 12.81
N ASN A 303 12.58 9.18 13.70
CA ASN A 303 11.34 9.58 14.39
C ASN A 303 10.64 10.76 13.68
N VAL A 304 9.38 11.00 14.05
CA VAL A 304 8.52 11.99 13.37
C VAL A 304 9.09 13.42 13.40
N LYS A 305 9.86 13.75 14.45
CA LYS A 305 10.50 15.06 14.57
C LYS A 305 11.64 15.20 13.58
N GLU A 306 12.44 14.16 13.38
CA GLU A 306 13.49 14.15 12.37
C GLU A 306 12.92 14.24 10.95
N ALA A 307 11.80 13.56 10.69
CA ALA A 307 11.08 13.68 9.41
C ALA A 307 10.57 15.11 9.17
N HIS A 308 9.94 15.73 10.18
CA HIS A 308 9.51 17.12 10.11
C HIS A 308 10.66 18.09 9.89
N GLU A 309 11.76 17.95 10.64
CA GLU A 309 12.94 18.79 10.51
C GLU A 309 13.58 18.68 9.12
N ALA A 310 13.58 17.48 8.53
CA ALA A 310 14.06 17.27 7.16
C ALA A 310 13.10 17.88 6.12
N ALA A 311 11.79 17.77 6.33
CA ALA A 311 10.76 18.34 5.47
C ALA A 311 10.73 19.88 5.44
N LEU A 312 11.29 20.56 6.46
CA LEU A 312 11.40 22.03 6.48
C LEU A 312 12.15 22.62 5.27
N LEU A 313 13.02 21.82 4.63
CA LEU A 313 13.70 22.21 3.38
C LEU A 313 12.72 22.46 2.23
N HIS A 314 11.56 21.79 2.27
CA HIS A 314 10.50 21.82 1.25
C HIS A 314 9.25 22.56 1.74
N LYS A 315 9.35 23.39 2.79
CA LYS A 315 8.19 24.11 3.36
C LYS A 315 7.38 24.94 2.37
N ASP A 316 8.01 25.37 1.27
CA ASP A 316 7.38 26.18 0.22
C ASP A 316 6.88 25.37 -0.98
N THR A 317 7.11 24.05 -0.99
CA THR A 317 6.73 23.16 -2.09
C THR A 317 5.95 21.92 -1.65
N LEU A 318 6.05 21.51 -0.38
CA LEU A 318 5.42 20.31 0.14
C LEU A 318 3.91 20.52 0.30
N GLU A 319 3.13 19.75 -0.45
CA GLU A 319 1.67 19.73 -0.51
C GLU A 319 1.09 18.65 0.43
N LEU A 320 1.78 17.50 0.55
CA LEU A 320 1.38 16.37 1.40
C LEU A 320 2.53 15.88 2.30
N PHE A 321 2.23 15.70 3.59
CA PHE A 321 3.09 15.05 4.57
C PHE A 321 2.38 13.87 5.25
N HIS A 322 2.84 12.66 4.99
CA HIS A 322 2.30 11.42 5.56
C HIS A 322 3.42 10.62 6.20
N VAL A 323 3.30 10.39 7.51
CA VAL A 323 4.18 9.50 8.26
C VAL A 323 3.32 8.58 9.11
N GLU A 324 3.49 7.27 8.98
CA GLU A 324 2.90 6.23 9.80
C GLU A 324 3.94 5.13 10.04
N TYR A 325 4.06 4.72 11.30
CA TYR A 325 5.03 3.72 11.72
C TYR A 325 4.38 2.35 11.84
N ALA A 326 5.22 1.31 11.86
CA ALA A 326 4.76 -0.03 12.18
C ALA A 326 4.10 -0.03 13.56
N MET A 327 2.97 -0.72 13.69
CA MET A 327 2.22 -0.79 14.92
C MET A 327 3.06 -1.45 16.02
N GLU A 328 3.48 -0.67 17.02
CA GLU A 328 4.03 -1.23 18.25
C GLU A 328 2.90 -1.96 18.97
N LEU A 329 3.00 -3.29 19.09
CA LEU A 329 2.10 -4.05 19.96
C LEU A 329 2.41 -3.63 21.40
N PRO A 330 1.45 -3.03 22.13
CA PRO A 330 1.73 -2.58 23.47
C PRO A 330 1.80 -3.79 24.40
N ASP A 331 3.02 -4.21 24.75
CA ASP A 331 3.31 -4.93 26.01
C ASP A 331 3.25 -3.96 27.22
N VAL A 332 2.51 -2.86 27.11
CA VAL A 332 2.53 -1.73 28.06
C VAL A 332 1.17 -1.60 28.72
N ASP A 333 1.16 -1.73 30.05
CA ASP A 333 -0.04 -1.61 30.91
C ASP A 333 -0.68 -0.20 30.90
N ASP A 334 0.03 0.83 30.39
CA ASP A 334 -0.43 2.23 30.31
C ASP A 334 -0.18 2.87 28.92
N ILE A 335 -1.22 2.87 28.09
CA ILE A 335 -1.24 3.47 26.75
C ILE A 335 -1.07 4.99 26.80
N GLU A 336 -1.55 5.69 27.84
CA GLU A 336 -1.40 7.15 27.95
C GLU A 336 0.06 7.55 28.23
N GLN A 337 0.76 6.76 29.04
CA GLN A 337 2.20 6.94 29.27
C GLN A 337 3.01 6.67 27.99
N LEU A 338 2.65 5.63 27.24
CA LEU A 338 3.27 5.32 25.94
C LEU A 338 3.07 6.47 24.94
N VAL A 339 1.85 6.96 24.77
CA VAL A 339 1.55 8.10 23.89
C VAL A 339 2.32 9.34 24.32
N SER A 340 2.51 9.57 25.62
CA SER A 340 3.22 10.73 26.15
C SER A 340 4.74 10.64 26.00
N SER A 341 5.32 9.44 25.95
CA SER A 341 6.76 9.24 25.78
C SER A 341 7.23 9.42 24.34
N HIS A 342 6.31 9.30 23.37
CA HIS A 342 6.59 9.46 21.95
C HIS A 342 7.10 10.87 21.63
N VAL A 343 8.09 10.91 20.72
CA VAL A 343 8.61 12.15 20.17
C VAL A 343 7.49 12.87 19.41
N LYS A 344 7.32 14.17 19.68
CA LYS A 344 6.27 14.98 19.04
C LYS A 344 6.81 15.74 17.83
N VAL A 345 5.95 15.86 16.82
CA VAL A 345 6.21 16.64 15.62
C VAL A 345 6.33 18.15 15.93
N GLY A 346 7.11 18.85 15.11
CA GLY A 346 7.26 20.30 15.18
C GLY A 346 6.06 21.08 14.65
N SER A 347 6.20 22.41 14.58
CA SER A 347 5.17 23.29 14.01
C SER A 347 5.15 23.22 12.49
N PHE A 348 3.97 23.04 11.88
CA PHE A 348 3.78 23.11 10.44
C PHE A 348 3.37 24.50 9.94
N ARG A 349 3.32 25.49 10.83
CA ARG A 349 2.84 26.84 10.50
C ARG A 349 3.61 27.52 9.35
N ASP A 350 4.89 27.20 9.20
CA ASP A 350 5.77 27.80 8.21
C ASP A 350 5.66 27.16 6.82
N PHE A 351 4.84 26.11 6.66
CA PHE A 351 4.60 25.46 5.37
C PHE A 351 3.55 26.28 4.60
N SER A 352 3.90 26.79 3.42
CA SER A 352 3.05 27.76 2.71
C SER A 352 2.01 27.13 1.80
N VAL A 353 2.26 25.89 1.35
CA VAL A 353 1.40 25.15 0.39
C VAL A 353 0.90 23.80 0.91
N LEU A 354 1.34 23.36 2.10
CA LEU A 354 0.94 22.08 2.70
C LEU A 354 -0.56 22.06 2.96
N ASP A 355 -1.28 21.20 2.25
CA ASP A 355 -2.74 21.08 2.31
C ASP A 355 -3.20 19.78 2.99
N THR A 356 -2.34 18.76 3.05
CA THR A 356 -2.69 17.44 3.54
C THR A 356 -1.66 16.93 4.55
N ILE A 357 -2.11 16.53 5.74
CA ILE A 357 -1.28 15.96 6.79
C ILE A 357 -1.90 14.65 7.29
N LEU A 358 -1.12 13.57 7.28
CA LEU A 358 -1.46 12.28 7.88
C LEU A 358 -0.38 11.91 8.89
N VAL A 359 -0.74 11.85 10.17
CA VAL A 359 0.22 11.55 11.24
C VAL A 359 -0.45 10.79 12.39
N PRO A 360 0.30 9.93 13.12
CA PRO A 360 -0.26 9.17 14.21
C PRO A 360 -0.56 10.08 15.39
N HIS A 361 -1.60 9.78 16.16
CA HIS A 361 -1.97 10.54 17.35
C HIS A 361 -0.81 10.68 18.34
N ALA A 362 -0.05 9.60 18.54
CA ALA A 362 1.10 9.60 19.42
C ALA A 362 2.21 10.58 19.00
N SER A 363 2.25 10.96 17.72
CA SER A 363 3.23 11.92 17.19
C SER A 363 2.79 13.38 17.31
N LEU A 364 1.53 13.67 17.63
CA LEU A 364 1.03 15.04 17.73
C LEU A 364 1.21 15.62 19.15
N PRO A 365 1.63 16.91 19.27
CA PRO A 365 1.49 17.62 20.53
C PRO A 365 0.00 17.91 20.82
N LEU A 366 -0.35 18.18 22.09
CA LEU A 366 -1.73 18.48 22.50
C LEU A 366 -2.33 19.69 21.77
N HIS A 367 -1.50 20.67 21.41
CA HIS A 367 -1.91 21.84 20.64
C HIS A 367 -1.03 21.97 19.39
N PRO A 368 -1.35 21.22 18.32
CA PRO A 368 -0.59 21.26 17.08
C PRO A 368 -0.80 22.60 16.36
N GLN A 369 0.23 23.04 15.64
CA GLN A 369 0.20 24.28 14.87
C GLN A 369 0.28 23.94 13.39
N PHE A 370 -0.82 24.15 12.69
CA PHE A 370 -0.96 23.83 11.28
C PHE A 370 -0.81 25.08 10.38
N PRO A 371 -0.53 24.90 9.09
CA PRO A 371 -0.48 26.02 8.15
C PRO A 371 -1.90 26.47 7.78
N SER A 372 -2.03 27.73 7.33
CA SER A 372 -3.31 28.25 6.86
C SER A 372 -3.79 27.62 5.54
N SER A 373 -2.90 26.93 4.84
CA SER A 373 -3.18 26.19 3.60
C SER A 373 -3.87 24.85 3.83
N LEU A 374 -3.85 24.30 5.07
CA LEU A 374 -4.34 22.97 5.38
C LEU A 374 -5.82 22.78 5.01
N GLU A 375 -6.12 21.75 4.22
CA GLU A 375 -7.46 21.35 3.77
C GLU A 375 -7.90 20.02 4.41
N THR A 376 -6.95 19.09 4.56
CA THR A 376 -7.17 17.72 5.07
C THR A 376 -6.20 17.37 6.20
N LEU A 377 -6.75 16.90 7.33
CA LEU A 377 -6.00 16.35 8.46
C LEU A 377 -6.50 14.95 8.78
N HIS A 378 -5.64 13.95 8.66
CA HIS A 378 -5.89 12.61 9.18
C HIS A 378 -5.02 12.37 10.40
N ILE A 379 -5.66 12.04 11.52
CA ILE A 379 -5.01 11.63 12.75
C ILE A 379 -5.16 10.13 12.84
N THR A 380 -4.06 9.41 12.73
CA THR A 380 -4.08 7.95 12.61
C THR A 380 -3.65 7.28 13.91
N ASP A 381 -3.74 5.96 13.98
CA ASP A 381 -3.37 5.11 15.12
C ASP A 381 -3.85 5.66 16.48
N CYS A 382 -5.12 6.06 16.53
CA CYS A 382 -5.69 6.71 17.71
C CYS A 382 -6.10 5.68 18.78
N ASN A 383 -5.12 5.25 19.57
CA ASN A 383 -5.31 4.30 20.67
C ASN A 383 -5.66 4.95 22.03
N SER A 384 -5.82 6.27 22.08
CA SER A 384 -6.17 6.99 23.30
C SER A 384 -7.00 8.23 23.01
N SER A 385 -7.49 8.87 24.07
CA SER A 385 -8.40 10.01 23.97
C SER A 385 -7.84 11.22 23.23
N ILE A 386 -8.58 11.66 22.22
CA ILE A 386 -8.24 12.85 21.41
C ILE A 386 -8.98 14.12 21.83
N ARG A 387 -9.70 14.13 22.97
CA ARG A 387 -10.63 15.22 23.30
C ARG A 387 -9.97 16.60 23.40
N GLU A 388 -8.86 16.68 24.10
CA GLU A 388 -8.13 17.94 24.30
C GLU A 388 -7.51 18.43 22.99
N LEU A 389 -6.89 17.52 22.23
CA LEU A 389 -6.39 17.77 20.88
C LEU A 389 -7.48 18.34 19.97
N THR A 390 -8.64 17.67 19.92
CA THR A 390 -9.80 18.07 19.12
C THR A 390 -10.32 19.44 19.54
N GLN A 391 -10.39 19.71 20.85
CA GLN A 391 -10.83 21.00 21.37
C GLN A 391 -9.90 22.14 20.96
N ASN A 392 -8.59 21.93 21.00
CA ASN A 392 -7.60 22.91 20.58
C ASN A 392 -7.72 23.21 19.08
N ILE A 393 -7.80 22.16 18.24
CA ILE A 393 -7.98 22.30 16.79
C ILE A 393 -9.29 23.04 16.48
N ALA A 394 -10.40 22.66 17.10
CA ALA A 394 -11.70 23.31 16.89
C ALA A 394 -11.71 24.78 17.33
N THR A 395 -11.00 25.11 18.41
CA THR A 395 -10.84 26.50 18.89
C THR A 395 -10.08 27.33 17.87
N ASP A 396 -8.98 26.82 17.34
CA ASP A 396 -8.20 27.49 16.31
C ASP A 396 -8.99 27.70 15.01
N CYS A 397 -9.81 26.72 14.61
CA CYS A 397 -10.72 26.85 13.47
C CYS A 397 -11.73 27.99 13.66
N LYS A 398 -12.35 28.08 14.85
CA LYS A 398 -13.28 29.17 15.18
C LYS A 398 -12.62 30.54 15.23
N ASN A 399 -11.34 30.59 15.60
CA ASN A 399 -10.53 31.80 15.57
C ASN A 399 -10.03 32.15 14.16
N GLY A 400 -10.33 31.33 13.15
CA GLY A 400 -9.96 31.57 11.76
C GLY A 400 -8.50 31.28 11.44
N LEU A 401 -7.79 30.51 12.27
CA LEU A 401 -6.38 30.15 12.03
C LEU A 401 -6.21 29.16 10.88
N TYR A 402 -7.20 28.28 10.67
CA TYR A 402 -7.20 27.26 9.62
C TYR A 402 -8.40 27.50 8.68
N PRO A 403 -8.38 28.56 7.86
CA PRO A 403 -9.54 29.01 7.09
C PRO A 403 -9.97 28.05 5.98
N LYS A 404 -9.05 27.18 5.55
CA LYS A 404 -9.26 26.20 4.49
C LYS A 404 -9.60 24.79 4.98
N LEU A 405 -9.41 24.50 6.26
CA LEU A 405 -9.59 23.15 6.78
C LEU A 405 -11.06 22.72 6.62
N THR A 406 -11.26 21.62 5.90
CA THR A 406 -12.60 21.07 5.62
C THR A 406 -12.73 19.63 6.05
N ASN A 407 -11.66 18.86 6.10
CA ASN A 407 -11.72 17.43 6.38
C ASN A 407 -10.81 17.08 7.56
N VAL A 408 -11.40 16.57 8.65
CA VAL A 408 -10.66 16.03 9.79
C VAL A 408 -11.15 14.61 10.03
N LYS A 409 -10.30 13.63 9.73
CA LYS A 409 -10.58 12.21 9.99
C LYS A 409 -9.66 11.70 11.09
N VAL A 410 -10.22 10.82 11.91
CA VAL A 410 -9.53 10.15 13.01
C VAL A 410 -9.67 8.66 12.77
N PHE A 411 -8.56 7.94 12.65
CA PHE A 411 -8.54 6.51 12.41
C PHE A 411 -8.11 5.76 13.68
N ALA A 412 -8.87 4.74 14.04
CA ALA A 412 -8.60 3.88 15.18
C ALA A 412 -9.06 2.45 14.87
N ILE A 413 -8.34 1.45 15.37
CA ILE A 413 -8.80 0.05 15.31
C ILE A 413 -10.10 -0.09 16.09
N ASP A 414 -10.11 0.46 17.30
CA ASP A 414 -11.27 0.56 18.16
C ASP A 414 -11.70 2.03 18.23
N ILE A 415 -12.78 2.37 17.53
CA ILE A 415 -13.35 3.72 17.48
C ILE A 415 -13.83 4.22 18.85
N THR A 416 -13.91 3.35 19.87
CA THR A 416 -14.22 3.74 21.24
C THR A 416 -13.01 4.34 21.96
N GLN A 417 -11.78 3.99 21.60
CA GLN A 417 -10.56 4.51 22.26
C GLN A 417 -10.40 6.04 22.13
N PRO A 418 -10.58 6.65 20.94
CA PRO A 418 -10.53 8.10 20.79
C PRO A 418 -11.60 8.83 21.63
N ILE A 419 -12.71 8.15 21.92
CA ILE A 419 -13.85 8.67 22.70
C ILE A 419 -13.86 8.21 24.18
N LYS A 420 -12.95 7.31 24.59
CA LYS A 420 -12.69 6.66 25.92
C LYS A 420 -13.71 5.57 26.36
N LEU A 421 -13.48 4.50 27.18
CA LEU A 421 -12.40 3.56 27.74
C LEU A 421 -13.10 2.37 28.52
N PRO A 422 -12.39 1.34 29.05
CA PRO A 422 -12.61 0.82 30.43
C PRO A 422 -11.68 1.51 31.47
N GLY A 423 -12.24 2.05 32.58
CA GLY A 423 -11.52 2.85 33.60
C GLY A 423 -11.58 4.40 33.45
N GLN A 424 -12.51 4.87 32.64
CA GLN A 424 -12.61 6.18 31.96
C GLN A 424 -12.27 7.51 32.71
N ARG A 425 -11.82 8.52 31.94
CA ARG A 425 -12.15 9.95 32.19
C ARG A 425 -13.14 10.49 31.14
N VAL A 426 -14.36 9.98 31.15
CA VAL A 426 -15.56 10.60 30.56
C VAL A 426 -16.19 11.49 31.62
N PRO A 427 -16.67 12.71 31.31
CA PRO A 427 -17.41 13.50 32.29
C PRO A 427 -18.60 12.70 32.82
N GLU A 428 -18.78 12.64 34.14
CA GLU A 428 -19.86 11.87 34.78
C GLU A 428 -21.21 12.08 34.06
N GLY A 429 -21.86 10.96 33.70
CA GLY A 429 -23.19 10.95 33.10
C GLY A 429 -23.27 11.08 31.57
N LYS A 430 -22.19 10.83 30.80
CA LYS A 430 -22.22 10.81 29.33
C LYS A 430 -21.92 9.42 28.72
N THR A 431 -22.64 9.04 27.67
CA THR A 431 -22.35 7.82 26.88
C THR A 431 -21.23 8.04 25.85
N PRO A 432 -20.58 6.99 25.31
CA PRO A 432 -19.61 7.12 24.22
C PRO A 432 -20.15 7.85 22.99
N GLU A 433 -21.39 7.58 22.58
CA GLU A 433 -22.05 8.25 21.45
C GLU A 433 -22.24 9.74 21.74
N GLN A 434 -22.65 10.08 22.97
CA GLN A 434 -22.73 11.48 23.39
C GLN A 434 -21.37 12.15 23.38
N CYS A 435 -20.30 11.41 23.67
CA CYS A 435 -18.94 11.92 23.63
C CYS A 435 -18.45 12.14 22.19
N PHE A 436 -18.74 11.22 21.28
CA PHE A 436 -18.51 11.39 19.85
C PHE A 436 -19.26 12.62 19.31
N LEU A 437 -20.55 12.74 19.61
CA LEU A 437 -21.37 13.89 19.22
C LEU A 437 -20.81 15.19 19.79
N VAL A 438 -20.34 15.19 21.05
CA VAL A 438 -19.70 16.35 21.66
C VAL A 438 -18.46 16.77 20.88
N LEU A 439 -17.59 15.84 20.47
CA LEU A 439 -16.39 16.13 19.66
C LEU A 439 -16.77 16.73 18.31
N LYS A 440 -17.74 16.12 17.61
CA LYS A 440 -18.23 16.63 16.34
C LYS A 440 -18.84 18.03 16.47
N GLU A 441 -19.65 18.27 17.50
CA GLU A 441 -20.25 19.58 17.78
C GLU A 441 -19.21 20.65 18.18
N MET A 442 -17.97 20.28 18.55
CA MET A 442 -16.90 21.27 18.76
C MET A 442 -16.62 22.06 17.48
N PHE A 443 -16.80 21.47 16.30
CA PHE A 443 -16.60 22.14 15.01
C PHE A 443 -17.84 22.88 14.50
N LYS A 444 -18.94 22.90 15.26
CA LYS A 444 -20.15 23.63 14.87
C LYS A 444 -19.84 25.11 14.59
N GLY A 445 -20.31 25.59 13.43
CA GLY A 445 -20.05 26.95 12.94
C GLY A 445 -18.75 27.10 12.15
N THR A 446 -18.01 26.02 11.94
CA THR A 446 -16.87 25.95 11.01
C THR A 446 -17.26 25.17 9.74
N LYS A 447 -16.35 25.09 8.75
CA LYS A 447 -16.53 24.27 7.54
C LYS A 447 -16.04 22.83 7.71
N VAL A 448 -15.50 22.49 8.88
CA VAL A 448 -14.85 21.21 9.12
C VAL A 448 -15.88 20.09 9.23
N ASN A 449 -15.73 19.08 8.38
CA ASN A 449 -16.36 17.78 8.53
C ASN A 449 -15.44 16.89 9.39
N PHE A 450 -15.86 16.64 10.63
CA PHE A 450 -15.13 15.80 11.58
C PHE A 450 -15.72 14.38 11.62
N GLN A 451 -14.86 13.37 11.44
CA GLN A 451 -15.23 11.96 11.45
C GLN A 451 -14.23 11.14 12.27
N ILE A 452 -14.73 10.12 12.97
CA ILE A 452 -13.93 9.04 13.56
C ILE A 452 -14.34 7.77 12.82
N LEU A 453 -13.39 7.07 12.24
CA LEU A 453 -13.60 5.92 11.37
C LEU A 453 -12.75 4.75 11.86
N PRO A 454 -13.25 3.50 11.75
CA PRO A 454 -12.38 2.35 11.84
C PRO A 454 -11.41 2.35 10.65
N TYR A 455 -10.30 1.65 10.79
CA TYR A 455 -9.53 1.21 9.63
C TYR A 455 -10.36 0.18 8.84
N GLU A 456 -10.20 0.17 7.51
CA GLU A 456 -10.73 -0.92 6.69
C GLU A 456 -10.02 -2.21 7.10
N LEU A 457 -10.80 -3.22 7.48
CA LEU A 457 -10.25 -4.53 7.83
C LEU A 457 -9.76 -5.18 6.53
N PRO A 458 -8.55 -5.77 6.51
CA PRO A 458 -8.13 -6.59 5.39
C PRO A 458 -9.16 -7.69 5.11
N ASP A 459 -9.34 -8.05 3.84
CA ASP A 459 -10.17 -9.19 3.47
C ASP A 459 -9.43 -10.47 3.88
N PHE A 460 -9.86 -11.10 4.98
CA PHE A 460 -9.24 -12.32 5.50
C PHE A 460 -9.79 -13.60 4.85
N ASP A 461 -10.65 -13.46 3.84
CA ASP A 461 -11.30 -14.58 3.18
C ASP A 461 -10.35 -15.32 2.19
N ASP A 462 -9.26 -14.67 1.75
CA ASP A 462 -8.19 -15.28 0.93
C ASP A 462 -7.23 -16.17 1.73
N TYR A 463 -7.39 -16.26 3.06
CA TYR A 463 -6.67 -17.24 3.89
C TYR A 463 -7.41 -18.60 3.96
N GLY A 464 -8.50 -18.77 3.22
CA GLY A 464 -9.11 -20.07 2.96
C GLY A 464 -8.11 -21.00 2.30
N ASP A 465 -7.88 -22.16 2.91
CA ASP A 465 -6.96 -23.24 2.50
C ASP A 465 -5.54 -23.22 3.13
N LEU A 466 -5.36 -22.61 4.31
CA LEU A 466 -4.24 -22.99 5.19
C LEU A 466 -4.55 -24.21 6.08
N ASP A 467 -5.77 -24.73 6.03
CA ASP A 467 -6.18 -25.97 6.70
C ASP A 467 -5.69 -27.24 5.96
N ASP A 468 -5.11 -27.08 4.76
CA ASP A 468 -4.50 -28.17 3.96
C ASP A 468 -2.98 -28.30 4.17
N TYR A 469 -2.39 -27.60 5.16
CA TYR A 469 -1.07 -28.00 5.69
C TYR A 469 -1.21 -29.23 6.60
N ASP A 470 -1.65 -30.33 5.98
CA ASP A 470 -1.60 -31.69 6.50
C ASP A 470 -0.16 -32.01 6.93
N GLU A 471 -0.01 -32.25 8.22
CA GLU A 471 0.64 -33.45 8.77
C GLU A 471 1.88 -33.99 8.02
N ASP A 472 2.98 -33.25 7.90
CA ASP A 472 4.28 -33.89 7.57
C ASP A 472 5.54 -33.15 8.04
N LEU A 473 5.44 -32.30 9.06
CA LEU A 473 6.61 -31.92 9.86
C LEU A 473 6.75 -32.90 11.03
N GLY A 474 7.40 -34.03 10.73
CA GLY A 474 7.75 -35.09 11.67
C GLY A 474 8.62 -34.62 12.84
N TYR A 475 7.97 -33.99 13.82
CA TYR A 475 8.43 -33.92 15.21
C TYR A 475 7.56 -34.89 16.02
N GLU A 476 7.95 -36.17 16.03
CA GLU A 476 7.59 -37.07 17.13
C GLU A 476 8.26 -36.52 18.40
N GLU A 477 7.54 -35.72 19.18
CA GLU A 477 7.79 -35.58 20.61
C GLU A 477 6.55 -36.03 21.38
N ASP A 478 6.70 -37.21 21.99
CA ASP A 478 5.76 -37.86 22.89
C ASP A 478 5.21 -36.91 23.97
N PHE A 479 3.97 -36.44 23.80
CA PHE A 479 3.12 -36.02 24.92
C PHE A 479 1.77 -36.74 24.84
N ILE A 480 1.66 -37.79 25.66
CA ILE A 480 0.39 -38.44 25.98
C ILE A 480 -0.34 -37.53 26.97
N GLU A 481 -1.43 -36.91 26.54
CA GLU A 481 -2.42 -36.32 27.45
C GLU A 481 -3.80 -36.96 27.18
N PRO A 482 -4.35 -37.74 28.14
CA PRO A 482 -5.61 -38.43 27.92
C PRO A 482 -6.80 -37.58 28.36
N GLY A 483 -7.66 -37.25 27.40
CA GLY A 483 -9.10 -37.10 27.61
C GLY A 483 -9.60 -35.69 27.85
N PHE A 484 -10.10 -35.07 26.77
CA PHE A 484 -11.33 -34.27 26.78
C PHE A 484 -12.01 -34.44 25.42
N GLU A 485 -12.99 -35.34 25.36
CA GLU A 485 -14.05 -35.31 24.35
C GLU A 485 -15.09 -34.25 24.74
N GLU A 486 -15.81 -33.74 23.74
CA GLU A 486 -17.02 -32.88 23.78
C GLU A 486 -16.82 -31.39 23.49
N PHE A 487 -16.71 -31.05 22.20
CA PHE A 487 -17.22 -29.77 21.68
C PHE A 487 -18.77 -29.81 21.63
N PRO A 488 -19.50 -28.81 22.12
CA PRO A 488 -20.94 -28.73 21.95
C PRO A 488 -21.29 -28.30 20.49
N PRO A 489 -22.35 -28.87 19.90
CA PRO A 489 -22.77 -28.54 18.54
C PRO A 489 -23.62 -27.26 18.53
N GLY A 490 -23.21 -26.23 17.78
CA GLY A 490 -24.05 -25.04 17.62
C GLY A 490 -23.42 -23.77 17.08
N ALA A 491 -22.36 -23.82 16.26
CA ALA A 491 -21.88 -22.65 15.53
C ALA A 491 -22.47 -22.63 14.11
N ASP A 492 -23.08 -21.50 13.76
CA ASP A 492 -23.64 -21.15 12.45
C ASP A 492 -22.52 -21.23 11.37
N PRO A 493 -22.71 -21.90 10.23
CA PRO A 493 -21.66 -22.08 9.22
C PRO A 493 -21.46 -20.86 8.30
N ASP A 494 -22.04 -19.69 8.63
CA ASP A 494 -22.08 -18.50 7.75
C ASP A 494 -21.31 -17.29 8.32
N MET A 495 -20.38 -17.53 9.25
CA MET A 495 -19.38 -16.54 9.66
C MET A 495 -18.00 -17.11 9.35
N GLY A 496 -17.36 -16.57 8.30
CA GLY A 496 -15.95 -16.80 8.04
C GLY A 496 -15.14 -16.61 9.31
N SER A 497 -14.30 -17.59 9.62
CA SER A 497 -13.47 -17.59 10.82
C SER A 497 -12.48 -16.43 10.73
N ILE A 498 -12.64 -15.43 11.60
CA ILE A 498 -11.62 -14.41 11.84
C ILE A 498 -10.30 -15.14 12.15
N PRO A 499 -9.18 -14.82 11.47
CA PRO A 499 -7.92 -15.50 11.72
C PRO A 499 -7.57 -15.47 13.21
N PRO A 500 -7.05 -16.58 13.77
CA PRO A 500 -6.79 -16.69 15.21
C PRO A 500 -5.95 -15.55 15.76
N ARG A 501 -5.10 -14.90 14.95
CA ARG A 501 -4.22 -13.80 15.38
C ARG A 501 -4.90 -12.43 15.52
N ILE A 502 -5.94 -12.14 14.73
CA ILE A 502 -6.74 -10.90 14.87
C ILE A 502 -7.83 -11.09 15.88
N LEU A 503 -8.43 -12.28 15.90
CA LEU A 503 -9.26 -12.68 17.01
C LEU A 503 -8.45 -12.67 18.30
N ASP A 504 -7.20 -13.16 18.33
CA ASP A 504 -6.29 -13.05 19.49
C ASP A 504 -5.86 -11.61 19.77
N LEU A 505 -5.79 -10.72 18.80
CA LEU A 505 -5.49 -9.30 19.04
C LEU A 505 -6.70 -8.59 19.65
N LEU A 506 -7.90 -8.86 19.14
CA LEU A 506 -9.18 -8.41 19.68
C LEU A 506 -9.46 -9.06 21.06
N MET A 507 -9.14 -10.35 21.22
CA MET A 507 -9.32 -11.14 22.44
C MET A 507 -8.24 -10.83 23.47
N ARG A 508 -6.95 -10.72 23.14
CA ARG A 508 -5.93 -10.22 24.08
C ARG A 508 -6.26 -8.80 24.52
N ARG A 509 -6.78 -7.96 23.63
CA ARG A 509 -7.20 -6.60 23.99
C ARG A 509 -8.50 -6.59 24.81
N ALA A 510 -9.40 -7.56 24.60
CA ALA A 510 -10.55 -7.81 25.47
C ALA A 510 -10.18 -8.51 26.80
N MET A 511 -9.08 -9.26 26.86
CA MET A 511 -8.58 -9.92 28.08
C MET A 511 -7.71 -9.00 28.94
N MET A 512 -7.11 -7.97 28.33
CA MET A 512 -6.49 -6.84 29.02
C MET A 512 -7.55 -5.85 29.56
N ASP A 513 -8.84 -6.12 29.32
CA ASP A 513 -9.97 -5.41 29.92
C ASP A 513 -10.13 -5.85 31.40
N PRO A 514 -10.01 -4.92 32.37
CA PRO A 514 -10.24 -5.21 33.77
C PRO A 514 -11.60 -5.87 34.05
N GLU A 515 -12.64 -5.62 33.23
CA GLU A 515 -13.97 -6.21 33.43
C GLU A 515 -14.07 -7.69 32.99
N PHE A 516 -13.18 -8.19 32.13
CA PHE A 516 -13.13 -9.60 31.74
C PHE A 516 -12.23 -10.46 32.65
N ALA A 517 -11.26 -9.86 33.31
CA ALA A 517 -10.43 -10.54 34.32
C ALA A 517 -11.24 -11.03 35.53
N HIS A 518 -12.41 -10.44 35.78
CA HIS A 518 -13.30 -10.82 36.88
C HIS A 518 -14.18 -12.05 36.55
N LEU A 519 -14.39 -12.37 35.27
CA LEU A 519 -15.23 -13.51 34.86
C LEU A 519 -14.54 -14.88 35.04
N HIS A 520 -13.23 -14.89 35.32
CA HIS A 520 -12.49 -16.10 35.70
C HIS A 520 -12.12 -16.16 37.19
N ALA A 521 -12.43 -15.12 37.97
CA ALA A 521 -12.04 -15.06 39.38
C ALA A 521 -13.01 -15.79 40.33
N ASP A 522 -14.16 -16.26 39.84
CA ASP A 522 -15.21 -16.88 40.66
C ASP A 522 -15.38 -18.40 40.45
N GLU A 523 -14.40 -19.10 39.85
CA GLU A 523 -14.42 -20.58 39.81
C GLU A 523 -13.74 -21.26 41.01
N ASP A 524 -13.08 -20.52 41.91
CA ASP A 524 -12.39 -21.06 43.10
C ASP A 524 -12.96 -20.56 44.44
N SER A 525 -14.26 -20.26 44.48
CA SER A 525 -14.99 -19.92 45.72
C SER A 525 -15.93 -21.05 46.13
N ASP A 526 -15.34 -22.17 46.57
CA ASP A 526 -16.01 -23.15 47.43
C ASP A 526 -16.39 -22.48 48.76
N ASP A 527 -17.59 -21.91 48.86
CA ASP A 527 -18.23 -21.76 50.17
C ASP A 527 -19.74 -22.01 50.13
N ASN A 528 -20.09 -23.16 50.71
CA ASN A 528 -21.43 -23.60 51.01
C ASN A 528 -22.01 -22.74 52.15
N SER A 529 -22.96 -21.85 51.89
CA SER A 529 -23.86 -21.39 52.96
C SER A 529 -25.15 -20.75 52.45
N TRP A 530 -26.21 -21.55 52.31
CA TRP A 530 -27.41 -21.58 53.18
C TRP A 530 -28.47 -20.49 52.90
N GLU A 531 -29.63 -21.00 52.48
CA GLU A 531 -30.98 -20.58 52.87
C GLU A 531 -31.45 -19.15 52.55
N THR A 532 -32.43 -19.11 51.65
CA THR A 532 -33.48 -18.10 51.59
C THR A 532 -34.43 -18.27 52.78
N GLU A 533 -34.56 -17.26 53.65
CA GLU A 533 -35.80 -17.05 54.39
C GLU A 533 -36.20 -15.56 54.43
N ASP A 534 -37.50 -15.38 54.30
CA ASP A 534 -38.28 -14.16 54.13
C ASP A 534 -38.42 -13.29 55.41
N SER A 535 -38.70 -12.00 55.19
CA SER A 535 -39.53 -11.08 56.00
C SER A 535 -39.26 -10.90 57.51
N ASP A 536 -38.79 -9.71 57.92
CA ASP A 536 -39.61 -8.55 58.35
C ASP A 536 -38.75 -7.27 58.47
#